data_AF-V6M420-F1
#
_entry.id   AF-V6M420-F1
#
_cell.length_a   1.000
_cell.length_b   1.000
_cell.length_c   1.000
_cell.angle_alpha   90.00
_cell.angle_beta   90.00
_cell.angle_gamma   90.00
#
_symmetry.space_group_name_H-M   'P 1'
#
loop_
_entity.id
_entity.type
_entity.pdbx_description
1 polymer ?
#
loop_
_entity_poly.entity_id
_entity_poly.type
_entity_poly.pdbx_seq_one_letter_code
_entity_poly.pdbx_strand_id
1 'polypeptide(L)'
;MKGEEKWQRFFCFDGHLFTTIEDGMAYVNEIGFEEITERGIRVASEFPREIIYAGFSLGVVAAQKLAQTREGARGALLFYSCVPTSMFGSPWPAELPVQIHGMDADPYFVDGGDIEAARELVATADHAELFLYPGNQHFFADSSLPSYDANATTLLLQRVLEFLQHLDN
;
A
#
# COMPACT_ATOMS: atom_id res chain seq x y z
N MET A 1 -10.23 -38.22 -9.72
CA MET A 1 -9.89 -37.02 -8.92
C MET A 1 -8.79 -36.28 -9.66
N LYS A 2 -9.15 -35.27 -10.45
CA LYS A 2 -8.17 -34.34 -11.05
C LYS A 2 -7.98 -33.22 -10.03
N GLY A 3 -6.72 -32.94 -9.70
CA GLY A 3 -6.34 -31.93 -8.72
C GLY A 3 -6.90 -30.57 -9.12
N GLU A 4 -7.48 -29.88 -8.14
CA GLU A 4 -7.84 -28.48 -8.25
C GLU A 4 -6.54 -27.69 -8.44
N GLU A 5 -6.33 -27.14 -9.63
CA GLU A 5 -5.37 -26.06 -9.83
C GLU A 5 -5.80 -24.91 -8.91
N LYS A 6 -5.08 -24.72 -7.80
CA LYS A 6 -5.20 -23.52 -6.97
C LYS A 6 -5.00 -22.32 -7.89
N TRP A 7 -6.05 -21.53 -8.05
CA TRP A 7 -6.02 -20.29 -8.80
C TRP A 7 -4.93 -19.36 -8.24
N GLN A 8 -3.77 -19.31 -8.89
CA GLN A 8 -2.78 -18.26 -8.64
C GLN A 8 -3.31 -16.98 -9.29
N ARG A 9 -3.94 -16.11 -8.49
CA ARG A 9 -4.56 -14.85 -8.92
C ARG A 9 -3.80 -13.72 -8.25
N PHE A 10 -3.04 -12.95 -9.01
CA PHE A 10 -2.11 -11.98 -8.45
C PHE A 10 -2.67 -10.55 -8.43
N PHE A 11 -3.67 -10.25 -9.26
CA PHE A 11 -4.19 -8.89 -9.39
C PHE A 11 -5.67 -8.92 -9.84
N CYS A 12 -6.53 -8.14 -9.18
CA CYS A 12 -7.94 -7.97 -9.56
C CYS A 12 -8.24 -6.47 -9.66
N PHE A 13 -8.65 -6.02 -10.85
CA PHE A 13 -8.98 -4.61 -11.08
C PHE A 13 -10.15 -4.48 -12.06
N ASP A 14 -11.15 -3.66 -11.73
CA ASP A 14 -12.35 -3.42 -12.57
C ASP A 14 -13.10 -4.69 -13.02
N GLY A 15 -13.09 -5.74 -12.19
CA GLY A 15 -13.65 -7.05 -12.54
C GLY A 15 -12.77 -7.89 -13.48
N HIS A 16 -11.63 -7.36 -13.93
CA HIS A 16 -10.58 -8.10 -14.63
C HIS A 16 -9.66 -8.80 -13.63
N LEU A 17 -9.36 -10.07 -13.94
CA LEU A 17 -8.45 -10.90 -13.16
C LEU A 17 -7.18 -11.11 -13.97
N PHE A 18 -6.04 -10.87 -13.34
CA PHE A 18 -4.73 -11.10 -13.94
C PHE A 18 -3.94 -12.13 -13.14
N THR A 19 -3.18 -12.91 -13.89
CA THR A 19 -2.34 -13.99 -13.39
C THR A 19 -0.89 -13.57 -13.16
N THR A 20 -0.55 -12.31 -13.44
CA THR A 20 0.77 -11.73 -13.18
C THR A 20 0.63 -10.26 -12.78
N ILE A 21 1.66 -9.69 -12.14
CA ILE A 21 1.72 -8.27 -11.82
C ILE A 21 1.89 -7.45 -13.11
N GLU A 22 2.72 -7.95 -14.03
CA GLU A 22 3.02 -7.30 -15.31
C GLU A 22 1.76 -7.06 -16.14
N ASP A 23 0.88 -8.07 -16.25
CA ASP A 23 -0.37 -7.95 -16.99
C ASP A 23 -1.34 -6.97 -16.31
N GLY A 24 -1.39 -6.98 -14.97
CA GLY A 24 -2.17 -6.03 -14.19
C GLY A 24 -1.68 -4.59 -14.38
N MET A 25 -0.36 -4.38 -14.37
CA MET A 25 0.25 -3.08 -14.59
C MET A 25 0.10 -2.59 -16.03
N ALA A 26 0.12 -3.48 -17.02
CA ALA A 26 -0.17 -3.12 -18.40
C ALA A 26 -1.60 -2.58 -18.56
N TYR A 27 -2.58 -3.21 -17.91
CA TYR A 27 -3.97 -2.73 -17.89
C TYR A 27 -4.13 -1.39 -17.16
N VAL A 28 -3.41 -1.22 -16.04
CA VAL A 28 -3.34 0.04 -15.29
C VAL A 28 -2.78 1.18 -16.14
N ASN A 29 -1.75 0.90 -16.94
CA ASN A 29 -1.19 1.87 -17.88
C ASN A 29 -2.14 2.24 -19.02
N GLU A 30 -3.00 1.31 -19.45
CA GLU A 30 -4.03 1.57 -20.48
C GLU A 30 -5.14 2.49 -19.94
N ILE A 31 -5.57 2.26 -18.70
CA ILE A 31 -6.65 3.05 -18.05
C ILE A 31 -6.14 4.40 -17.54
N GLY A 32 -4.86 4.44 -17.13
CA GLY A 32 -4.22 5.59 -16.51
C GLY A 32 -4.31 5.57 -14.99
N PHE A 33 -3.18 5.86 -14.34
CA PHE A 33 -3.08 5.95 -12.87
C PHE A 33 -4.03 6.96 -12.24
N GLU A 34 -4.35 8.04 -12.97
CA GLU A 34 -5.27 9.08 -12.51
C GLU A 34 -6.69 8.52 -12.32
N GLU A 35 -7.24 7.83 -13.32
CA GLU A 35 -8.56 7.22 -13.25
C GLU A 35 -8.69 6.20 -12.11
N ILE A 36 -7.64 5.39 -11.89
CA ILE A 36 -7.59 4.41 -10.80
C ILE A 36 -7.64 5.10 -9.44
N THR A 37 -6.86 6.17 -9.31
CA THR A 37 -6.81 6.99 -8.11
C THR A 37 -8.14 7.71 -7.86
N GLU A 38 -8.77 8.25 -8.90
CA GLU A 38 -10.07 8.92 -8.82
C GLU A 38 -11.19 7.99 -8.35
N ARG A 39 -11.17 6.72 -8.78
CA ARG A 39 -12.13 5.71 -8.30
C ARG A 39 -12.00 5.50 -6.78
N GLY A 40 -10.76 5.39 -6.28
CA GLY A 40 -10.50 5.29 -4.84
C GLY A 40 -10.99 6.52 -4.07
N ILE A 41 -10.76 7.72 -4.61
CA ILE A 41 -11.23 8.99 -4.02
C ILE A 41 -12.75 9.05 -3.95
N ARG A 42 -13.44 8.63 -5.02
CA ARG A 42 -14.90 8.65 -5.12
C ARG A 42 -15.53 7.80 -4.02
N VAL A 43 -15.04 6.57 -3.84
CA VAL A 43 -15.52 5.68 -2.77
C VAL A 43 -15.22 6.26 -1.40
N ALA A 44 -14.00 6.76 -1.18
CA ALA A 44 -13.61 7.36 0.09
C ALA A 44 -14.50 8.56 0.48
N SER A 45 -15.01 9.32 -0.49
CA SER A 45 -15.88 10.48 -0.25
C SER A 45 -17.20 10.14 0.44
N GLU A 46 -17.63 8.88 0.38
CA GLU A 46 -18.85 8.37 1.01
C GLU A 46 -18.67 8.08 2.52
N PHE A 47 -17.43 8.08 3.00
CA PHE A 47 -17.08 7.81 4.40
C PHE A 47 -16.77 9.11 5.17
N PRO A 48 -16.82 9.07 6.53
CA PRO A 48 -16.32 10.17 7.37
C PRO A 48 -14.90 10.58 7.00
N ARG A 49 -14.54 11.83 7.30
CA ARG A 49 -13.18 12.34 7.04
C ARG A 49 -12.13 11.73 7.98
N GLU A 50 -12.54 11.48 9.22
CA GLU A 50 -11.72 10.95 10.32
C GLU A 50 -11.54 9.44 10.21
N ILE A 51 -10.84 9.02 9.15
CA ILE A 51 -10.55 7.62 8.86
C ILE A 51 -9.06 7.42 8.58
N ILE A 52 -8.64 6.16 8.66
CA ILE A 52 -7.28 5.71 8.32
C ILE A 52 -7.34 5.10 6.93
N TYR A 53 -6.36 5.44 6.09
CA TYR A 53 -6.26 4.92 4.73
C TYR A 53 -5.24 3.78 4.67
N ALA A 54 -5.68 2.61 4.24
CA ALA A 54 -4.81 1.46 4.01
C ALA A 54 -4.76 1.14 2.51
N GLY A 55 -3.56 1.02 1.96
CA GLY A 55 -3.35 0.70 0.55
C GLY A 55 -2.34 -0.43 0.38
N PHE A 56 -2.61 -1.34 -0.55
CA PHE A 56 -1.73 -2.47 -0.87
C PHE A 56 -1.26 -2.38 -2.32
N SER A 57 0.06 -2.45 -2.54
CA SER A 57 0.67 -2.31 -3.86
C SER A 57 0.11 -1.06 -4.55
N LEU A 58 -0.46 -1.17 -5.76
CA LEU A 58 -1.08 -0.05 -6.47
C LEU A 58 -2.13 0.73 -5.65
N GLY A 59 -2.84 0.07 -4.74
CA GLY A 59 -3.81 0.73 -3.84
C GLY A 59 -3.18 1.80 -2.94
N VAL A 60 -1.87 1.77 -2.73
CA VAL A 60 -1.11 2.81 -2.01
C VAL A 60 -1.27 4.17 -2.66
N VAL A 61 -1.32 4.27 -4.00
CA VAL A 61 -1.40 5.57 -4.68
C VAL A 61 -2.66 6.33 -4.26
N ALA A 62 -3.80 5.64 -4.22
CA ALA A 62 -5.06 6.24 -3.77
C ALA A 62 -5.07 6.50 -2.26
N ALA A 63 -4.61 5.54 -1.45
CA ALA A 63 -4.56 5.67 0.01
C ALA A 63 -3.67 6.85 0.44
N GLN A 64 -2.48 6.96 -0.15
CA GLN A 64 -1.51 8.01 0.13
C GLN A 64 -2.03 9.37 -0.32
N LYS A 65 -2.62 9.49 -1.52
CA LYS A 65 -3.22 10.75 -1.99
C LYS A 65 -4.32 11.24 -1.04
N LEU A 66 -5.19 10.32 -0.61
CA LEU A 66 -6.28 10.64 0.32
C LEU A 66 -5.75 11.05 1.69
N ALA A 67 -4.82 10.29 2.26
CA ALA A 67 -4.19 10.62 3.53
C ALA A 67 -3.49 12.00 3.48
N GLN A 68 -2.77 12.28 2.39
CA GLN A 68 -1.98 13.49 2.24
C GLN A 68 -2.83 14.76 1.97
N THR A 69 -3.93 14.63 1.22
CA THR A 69 -4.67 15.80 0.73
C THR A 69 -6.06 15.98 1.33
N ARG A 70 -6.65 14.95 1.95
CA ARG A 70 -7.98 15.05 2.58
C ARG A 70 -7.85 15.42 4.05
N GLU A 71 -8.26 16.65 4.36
CA GLU A 71 -8.33 17.13 5.74
C GLU A 71 -9.13 16.18 6.64
N GLY A 72 -8.58 15.91 7.83
CA GLY A 72 -9.19 15.06 8.84
C GLY A 72 -8.72 13.60 8.81
N ALA A 73 -7.86 13.20 7.86
CA ALA A 73 -7.23 11.88 7.88
C ALA A 73 -6.58 11.60 9.24
N ARG A 74 -6.74 10.37 9.75
CA ARG A 74 -6.22 9.96 11.07
C ARG A 74 -4.88 9.25 11.00
N GLY A 75 -4.55 8.68 9.85
CA GLY A 75 -3.27 8.03 9.59
C GLY A 75 -3.28 7.26 8.27
N ALA A 76 -2.13 6.66 7.93
CA ALA A 76 -1.99 5.83 6.74
C ALA A 76 -1.20 4.55 6.99
N LEU A 77 -1.59 3.48 6.29
CA LEU A 77 -0.90 2.19 6.26
C LEU A 77 -0.59 1.84 4.80
N LEU A 78 0.69 1.88 4.43
CA LEU A 78 1.14 1.68 3.06
C LEU A 78 1.87 0.33 2.96
N PHE A 79 1.30 -0.60 2.22
CA PHE A 79 1.83 -1.96 2.08
C PHE A 79 2.46 -2.16 0.70
N TYR A 80 3.73 -2.52 0.71
CA TYR A 80 4.59 -2.90 -0.43
C TYR A 80 4.81 -1.80 -1.46
N SER A 81 4.39 -0.56 -1.18
CA SER A 81 4.57 0.57 -2.07
C SER A 81 4.58 1.88 -1.27
N CYS A 82 5.21 2.91 -1.82
CA CYS A 82 5.18 4.29 -1.35
C CYS A 82 5.58 5.22 -2.50
N VAL A 83 4.86 6.30 -2.73
CA VAL A 83 5.20 7.27 -3.79
C VAL A 83 5.75 8.57 -3.21
N PRO A 84 6.53 9.37 -3.97
CA PRO A 84 6.97 10.67 -3.51
C PRO A 84 5.78 11.59 -3.21
N THR A 85 5.82 12.32 -2.09
CA THR A 85 4.75 13.26 -1.70
C THR A 85 4.52 14.36 -2.75
N SER A 86 5.58 14.74 -3.47
CA SER A 86 5.55 15.68 -4.60
C SER A 86 4.60 15.26 -5.73
N MET A 87 4.29 13.95 -5.87
CA MET A 87 3.30 13.44 -6.81
C MET A 87 1.92 14.05 -6.60
N PHE A 88 1.57 14.44 -5.37
CA PHE A 88 0.28 15.03 -5.03
C PHE A 88 0.34 16.53 -4.74
N GLY A 89 1.44 17.19 -5.11
CA GLY A 89 1.56 18.65 -5.09
C GLY A 89 1.53 19.28 -3.68
N SER A 90 1.74 18.50 -2.63
CA SER A 90 1.76 18.96 -1.23
C SER A 90 2.82 18.17 -0.43
N PRO A 91 3.33 18.69 0.68
CA PRO A 91 4.10 17.87 1.62
C PRO A 91 3.19 16.87 2.35
N TRP A 92 3.78 15.88 3.01
CA TRP A 92 3.04 15.06 3.97
C TRP A 92 2.60 15.93 5.17
N PRO A 93 1.38 15.77 5.70
CA PRO A 93 0.99 16.49 6.91
C PRO A 93 1.85 16.03 8.10
N ALA A 94 2.56 16.98 8.74
CA ALA A 94 3.60 16.67 9.73
C ALA A 94 3.13 15.73 10.85
N GLU A 95 1.94 16.01 11.40
CA GLU A 95 1.35 15.25 12.52
C GLU A 95 0.58 14.00 12.09
N LEU A 96 0.47 13.71 10.79
CA LEU A 96 -0.29 12.56 10.30
C LEU A 96 0.57 11.29 10.35
N PRO A 97 0.25 10.33 11.22
CA PRO A 97 1.09 9.16 11.38
C PRO A 97 0.95 8.18 10.20
N VAL A 98 2.06 7.54 9.84
CA VAL A 98 2.12 6.60 8.72
C VAL A 98 3.07 5.45 8.99
N GLN A 99 2.63 4.23 8.64
CA GLN A 99 3.54 3.08 8.53
C GLN A 99 3.66 2.64 7.07
N ILE A 100 4.90 2.41 6.64
CA ILE A 100 5.23 1.80 5.37
C ILE A 100 5.82 0.42 5.63
N HIS A 101 5.33 -0.60 4.93
CA HIS A 101 5.74 -1.98 5.10
C HIS A 101 6.18 -2.58 3.78
N GLY A 102 7.43 -3.02 3.67
CA GLY A 102 7.95 -3.65 2.44
C GLY A 102 9.00 -4.70 2.75
N MET A 103 9.26 -5.60 1.79
CA MET A 103 10.38 -6.52 1.90
C MET A 103 11.68 -5.88 1.42
N ASP A 104 12.81 -6.20 2.05
CA ASP A 104 14.10 -5.53 1.86
C ASP A 104 14.83 -5.86 0.55
N ALA A 105 14.35 -6.87 -0.19
CA ALA A 105 14.81 -7.24 -1.51
C ALA A 105 13.65 -7.43 -2.51
N ASP A 106 12.47 -6.86 -2.24
CA ASP A 106 11.35 -6.86 -3.18
C ASP A 106 11.69 -5.98 -4.40
N PRO A 107 11.78 -6.53 -5.63
CA PRO A 107 12.19 -5.75 -6.80
C PRO A 107 11.22 -4.61 -7.14
N TYR A 108 9.92 -4.72 -6.83
CA TYR A 108 8.98 -3.63 -7.12
C TYR A 108 9.12 -2.49 -6.11
N PHE A 109 9.38 -2.82 -4.85
CA PHE A 109 9.54 -1.81 -3.79
C PHE A 109 10.95 -1.19 -3.76
N VAL A 110 11.98 -2.00 -3.96
CA VAL A 110 13.38 -1.59 -3.88
C VAL A 110 13.86 -1.03 -5.21
N ASP A 111 13.80 -1.81 -6.28
CA ASP A 111 14.33 -1.37 -7.58
C ASP A 111 13.38 -0.37 -8.27
N GLY A 112 12.10 -0.34 -7.87
CA GLY A 112 11.08 0.59 -8.37
C GLY A 112 11.17 2.03 -7.84
N GLY A 113 11.97 2.28 -6.81
CA GLY A 113 12.14 3.61 -6.21
C GLY A 113 11.22 3.92 -5.02
N ASP A 114 10.30 3.00 -4.68
CA ASP A 114 9.34 3.18 -3.59
C ASP A 114 10.03 3.21 -2.22
N ILE A 115 11.13 2.47 -2.05
CA ILE A 115 11.92 2.48 -0.81
C ILE A 115 12.60 3.83 -0.59
N GLU A 116 13.07 4.51 -1.64
CA GLU A 116 13.63 5.86 -1.54
C GLU A 116 12.55 6.86 -1.15
N ALA A 117 11.36 6.79 -1.77
CA ALA A 117 10.22 7.62 -1.41
C ALA A 117 9.79 7.40 0.06
N ALA A 118 9.76 6.15 0.51
CA ALA A 118 9.46 5.81 1.90
C ALA A 118 10.50 6.38 2.87
N ARG A 119 11.79 6.30 2.53
CA ARG A 119 12.88 6.86 3.35
C ARG A 119 12.80 8.38 3.42
N GLU A 120 12.49 9.05 2.31
CA GLU A 120 12.29 10.51 2.29
C GLU A 120 11.09 10.92 3.15
N LEU A 121 9.98 10.18 3.07
CA LEU A 121 8.81 10.43 3.90
C LEU A 121 9.14 10.27 5.40
N VAL A 122 9.82 9.20 5.79
CA VAL A 122 10.27 8.97 7.18
C VAL A 122 11.23 10.07 7.65
N ALA A 123 12.05 10.61 6.77
CA ALA A 123 12.98 11.68 7.12
C ALA A 123 12.30 13.05 7.33
N THR A 124 11.05 13.22 6.88
CA THR A 124 10.38 14.53 6.83
C THR A 124 9.11 14.62 7.66
N ALA A 125 8.43 13.51 7.96
CA ALA A 125 7.23 13.47 8.79
C ALA A 125 7.55 13.10 10.25
N ASP A 126 6.81 13.67 11.20
CA ASP A 126 7.11 13.51 12.64
C ASP A 126 6.77 12.11 13.16
N HIS A 127 5.75 11.47 12.57
CA HIS A 127 5.23 10.16 13.00
C HIS A 127 5.21 9.14 11.86
N ALA A 128 6.32 9.03 11.12
CA ALA A 128 6.47 8.09 10.01
C ALA A 128 7.44 6.95 10.33
N GLU A 129 7.03 5.71 10.05
CA GLU A 129 7.83 4.50 10.29
C GLU A 129 7.94 3.66 9.01
N LEU A 130 9.16 3.25 8.65
CA LEU A 130 9.42 2.27 7.59
C LEU A 130 9.86 0.94 8.20
N PHE A 131 9.08 -0.10 7.94
CA PHE A 131 9.36 -1.46 8.35
C PHE A 131 9.77 -2.32 7.16
N LEU A 132 11.03 -2.77 7.19
CA LEU A 132 11.57 -3.71 6.23
C LEU A 132 11.57 -5.14 6.79
N TYR A 133 11.05 -6.07 6.00
CA TYR A 133 11.03 -7.50 6.31
C TYR A 133 12.04 -8.22 5.43
N PRO A 134 12.81 -9.20 5.96
CA PRO A 134 13.72 -9.98 5.13
C PRO A 134 12.97 -10.74 4.04
N GLY A 135 13.32 -10.55 2.77
CA GLY A 135 12.74 -11.30 1.65
C GLY A 135 12.62 -10.48 0.37
N ASN A 136 12.09 -11.12 -0.68
CA ASN A 136 11.98 -10.52 -2.02
C ASN A 136 10.57 -10.59 -2.62
N GLN A 137 9.55 -10.77 -1.77
CA GLN A 137 8.17 -10.98 -2.19
C GLN A 137 7.37 -9.70 -2.04
N HIS A 138 6.67 -9.29 -3.10
CA HIS A 138 5.82 -8.10 -3.09
C HIS A 138 4.56 -8.30 -2.25
N PHE A 139 3.78 -9.37 -2.53
CA PHE A 139 2.53 -9.65 -1.80
C PHE A 139 2.75 -10.64 -0.65
N PHE A 140 3.70 -10.37 0.24
CA PHE A 140 4.07 -11.33 1.26
C PHE A 140 3.01 -11.55 2.35
N ALA A 141 2.05 -10.63 2.54
CA ALA A 141 0.98 -10.81 3.53
C ALA A 141 -0.32 -11.41 2.99
N ASP A 142 -0.39 -11.73 1.69
CA ASP A 142 -1.55 -12.40 1.11
C ASP A 142 -1.43 -13.91 1.24
N SER A 143 -2.14 -14.48 2.23
CA SER A 143 -2.16 -15.93 2.50
C SER A 143 -2.71 -16.81 1.37
N SER A 144 -3.31 -16.22 0.33
CA SER A 144 -3.77 -16.94 -0.85
C SER A 144 -2.68 -17.16 -1.90
N LEU A 145 -1.55 -16.45 -1.80
CA LEU A 145 -0.48 -16.46 -2.79
C LEU A 145 0.73 -17.31 -2.36
N PRO A 146 1.50 -17.86 -3.33
CA PRO A 146 2.79 -18.51 -3.05
C PRO A 146 3.84 -17.58 -2.43
N SER A 147 3.67 -16.26 -2.61
CA SER A 147 4.53 -15.22 -2.03
C SER A 147 4.36 -15.07 -0.51
N TYR A 148 3.33 -15.70 0.08
CA TYR A 148 3.00 -15.57 1.48
C TYR A 148 4.16 -15.96 2.41
N ASP A 149 4.54 -15.04 3.30
CA ASP A 149 5.45 -15.30 4.41
C ASP A 149 4.69 -15.11 5.73
N ALA A 150 4.43 -16.22 6.43
CA ALA A 150 3.65 -16.22 7.67
C ALA A 150 4.32 -15.43 8.81
N ASN A 151 5.65 -15.45 8.88
CA ASN A 151 6.39 -14.79 9.95
C ASN A 151 6.40 -13.28 9.75
N ALA A 152 6.71 -12.83 8.53
CA ALA A 152 6.66 -11.42 8.16
C ALA A 152 5.23 -10.87 8.30
N THR A 153 4.22 -11.64 7.88
CA THR A 153 2.81 -11.27 8.05
C THR A 153 2.41 -11.11 9.51
N THR A 154 2.81 -12.05 10.37
CA THR A 154 2.48 -11.98 11.80
C THR A 154 3.06 -10.72 12.43
N LEU A 155 4.31 -10.39 12.11
CA LEU A 155 4.96 -9.17 12.61
C LEU A 155 4.33 -7.90 12.02
N LEU A 156 3.97 -7.89 10.74
CA LEU A 156 3.24 -6.79 10.11
C LEU A 156 1.91 -6.54 10.82
N LEU A 157 1.11 -7.59 11.05
CA LEU A 157 -0.18 -7.46 11.71
C LEU A 157 -0.03 -6.95 13.15
N GLN A 158 1.00 -7.39 13.88
CA GLN A 158 1.27 -6.87 15.22
C GLN A 158 1.49 -5.35 15.18
N ARG A 159 2.36 -4.86 14.30
CA ARG A 159 2.67 -3.43 14.17
C ARG A 159 1.46 -2.60 13.75
N VAL A 160 0.66 -3.12 12.80
CA VAL A 160 -0.58 -2.48 12.37
C VAL A 160 -1.57 -2.36 13.52
N LEU A 161 -1.77 -3.43 14.30
CA LEU A 161 -2.69 -3.40 15.43
C LEU A 161 -2.20 -2.45 16.54
N GLU A 162 -0.91 -2.43 16.81
CA GLU A 162 -0.30 -1.46 17.73
C GLU A 162 -0.53 -0.03 17.22
N PHE A 163 -0.28 0.26 15.95
CA PHE A 163 -0.55 1.56 15.32
C PHE A 163 -2.01 2.01 15.49
N LEU A 164 -2.96 1.14 15.14
CA LEU A 164 -4.39 1.43 15.26
C LEU A 164 -4.78 1.70 16.72
N GLN A 165 -4.26 0.91 17.66
CA GLN A 165 -4.53 1.09 19.08
C GLN A 165 -4.01 2.43 19.62
N HIS A 166 -2.89 2.95 19.10
CA HIS A 166 -2.40 4.28 19.48
C HIS A 166 -3.31 5.40 18.98
N LEU A 167 -4.00 5.21 17.86
CA LEU A 167 -4.91 6.20 17.26
C LEU A 167 -6.31 6.23 17.90
N ASP A 168 -6.72 5.16 18.56
CA ASP A 168 -8.01 5.08 19.24
C ASP A 168 -8.02 5.76 20.63
N ASN A 169 -6.86 6.23 21.12
CA ASN A 169 -6.70 6.85 22.44
C ASN A 169 -6.88 8.38 22.46
#